data_AF-A0A7S2P051-F1
#
_entry.id   AF-A0A7S2P051-F1
#
_cell.length_a   1.000
_cell.length_b   1.000
_cell.length_c   1.000
_cell.angle_alpha   90.00
_cell.angle_beta   90.00
_cell.angle_gamma   90.00
#
_symmetry.space_group_name_H-M   'P 1'
#
loop_
_entity.id
_entity.type
_entity.pdbx_description
1 polymer ?
#
loop_
_entity_poly.entity_id
_entity_poly.type
_entity_poly.pdbx_seq_one_letter_code
_entity_poly.pdbx_strand_id
1 'polypeptide(L)'
;MAQASMYREDIRDLTALTVTKQDTYHTVGTIFFVLNFQLIMAGRLGVHGPSPPGWLLGLYWTNICSALMFLVTFTWMAMHAAARATAGGAHMLTRSVRLPIPTPKM
;
A
#
# COMPACT_ATOMS: atom_id res chain seq x y z
N MET A 1 -17.48 8.17 31.72
CA MET A 1 -16.77 6.96 31.24
C MET A 1 -17.11 6.57 29.80
N ALA A 2 -18.33 6.81 29.31
CA ALA A 2 -18.72 6.53 27.91
C ALA A 2 -17.84 7.24 26.86
N GLN A 3 -17.55 8.52 27.03
CA GLN A 3 -16.74 9.31 26.08
C GLN A 3 -15.32 8.78 25.88
N ALA A 4 -14.66 8.30 26.95
CA ALA A 4 -13.33 7.70 26.85
C ALA A 4 -13.35 6.36 26.10
N SER A 5 -14.46 5.63 26.15
CA SER A 5 -14.66 4.43 25.33
C SER A 5 -14.79 4.79 23.86
N MET A 6 -15.61 5.80 23.54
CA MET A 6 -15.81 6.28 22.16
C MET A 6 -14.48 6.70 21.51
N TYR A 7 -13.62 7.44 22.22
CA TYR A 7 -12.31 7.83 21.68
C TYR A 7 -11.37 6.65 21.39
N ARG A 8 -11.47 5.54 22.14
CA ARG A 8 -10.66 4.34 21.87
C ARG A 8 -11.19 3.58 20.66
N GLU A 9 -12.51 3.60 20.47
CA GLU A 9 -13.17 3.03 19.30
C GLU A 9 -12.82 3.81 18.04
N ASP A 10 -12.91 5.15 18.06
CA ASP A 10 -12.52 6.01 16.93
C ASP A 10 -11.08 5.74 16.47
N ILE A 11 -10.13 5.56 17.39
CA ILE A 11 -8.73 5.27 17.05
C ILE A 11 -8.61 3.89 16.38
N ARG A 12 -9.36 2.89 16.84
CA ARG A 12 -9.37 1.56 16.23
C ARG A 12 -9.96 1.63 14.82
N ASP A 13 -11.04 2.36 14.64
CA ASP A 13 -11.70 2.49 13.35
C ASP A 13 -10.85 3.27 12.34
N LEU A 14 -10.21 4.37 12.77
CA LEU A 14 -9.28 5.14 11.93
C LEU A 14 -8.08 4.30 11.47
N THR A 15 -7.51 3.52 12.39
CA THR A 15 -6.35 2.67 12.09
C THR A 15 -6.73 1.49 11.22
N ALA A 16 -7.86 0.84 11.49
CA ALA A 16 -8.41 -0.24 10.68
C ALA A 16 -8.73 0.24 9.25
N LEU A 17 -9.42 1.38 9.10
CA LEU A 17 -9.74 1.96 7.80
C LEU A 17 -8.47 2.24 6.98
N THR A 18 -7.42 2.74 7.63
CA THR A 18 -6.14 3.01 6.97
C THR A 18 -5.51 1.71 6.47
N VAL A 19 -5.49 0.66 7.30
CA VAL A 19 -4.96 -0.66 6.92
C VAL A 19 -5.75 -1.25 5.76
N THR A 20 -7.09 -1.25 5.81
CA THR A 20 -7.94 -1.78 4.74
C THR A 20 -7.73 -1.04 3.40
N LYS A 21 -7.55 0.28 3.43
CA LYS A 21 -7.23 1.05 2.22
C LYS A 21 -5.87 0.67 1.65
N GLN A 22 -4.86 0.52 2.49
CA GLN A 22 -3.53 0.11 2.03
C GLN A 22 -3.52 -1.32 1.47
N ASP A 23 -4.31 -2.22 2.03
CA ASP A 23 -4.48 -3.59 1.51
C ASP A 23 -5.15 -3.60 0.12
N THR A 24 -6.13 -2.71 -0.09
CA THR A 24 -6.73 -2.49 -1.41
C THR A 24 -5.69 -2.00 -2.42
N TYR A 25 -4.87 -1.00 -2.06
CA TYR A 25 -3.79 -0.53 -2.93
C TYR A 25 -2.76 -1.62 -3.21
N HIS A 26 -2.39 -2.42 -2.21
CA HIS A 26 -1.47 -3.54 -2.37
C HIS A 26 -2.02 -4.59 -3.35
N THR A 27 -3.31 -4.90 -3.27
CA THR A 27 -4.00 -5.82 -4.20
C THR A 27 -3.96 -5.29 -5.63
N VAL A 28 -4.30 -4.01 -5.83
CA VAL A 28 -4.23 -3.36 -7.15
C VAL A 28 -2.80 -3.35 -7.69
N GLY A 29 -1.81 -3.04 -6.84
CA GLY A 29 -0.40 -3.09 -7.20
C GLY A 29 0.04 -4.48 -7.69
N THR A 30 -0.44 -5.54 -7.05
CA THR A 30 -0.15 -6.93 -7.44
C THR A 30 -0.71 -7.27 -8.82
N ILE A 31 -1.93 -6.83 -9.15
CA ILE A 31 -2.53 -7.04 -10.47
C ILE A 31 -1.66 -6.39 -11.56
N PHE A 32 -1.26 -5.14 -11.36
CA PHE A 32 -0.39 -4.44 -12.30
C PHE A 32 1.00 -5.09 -12.41
N PHE A 33 1.49 -5.70 -11.33
CA PHE A 33 2.75 -6.45 -11.35
C PHE A 33 2.70 -7.65 -12.31
N VAL A 34 1.61 -8.43 -12.24
CA VAL A 34 1.40 -9.59 -13.14
C VAL A 34 1.30 -9.13 -14.60
N LEU A 35 0.55 -8.06 -14.87
CA LEU A 35 0.42 -7.51 -16.22
C LEU A 35 1.77 -7.01 -16.77
N ASN A 36 2.59 -6.37 -15.92
CA ASN A 36 3.91 -5.89 -16.30
C ASN A 36 4.88 -7.04 -16.60
N PHE A 37 4.87 -8.11 -15.79
CA PHE A 37 5.63 -9.32 -16.10
C PHE A 37 5.17 -9.99 -17.40
N GLN A 38 3.86 -10.01 -17.67
CA GLN A 38 3.36 -10.55 -18.93
C GLN A 38 3.90 -9.75 -20.12
N LEU A 39 4.02 -8.43 -20.02
CA LEU A 39 4.62 -7.58 -21.06
C LEU A 39 6.12 -7.84 -21.25
N ILE A 40 6.84 -8.16 -20.18
CA ILE A 40 8.26 -8.58 -20.26
C ILE A 40 8.39 -9.90 -21.00
N MET A 41 7.57 -10.90 -20.65
CA MET A 41 7.69 -12.26 -21.19
C MET A 41 7.09 -12.39 -22.60
N ALA A 42 5.96 -11.74 -22.86
CA ALA A 42 5.33 -11.67 -24.18
C ALA A 42 6.03 -10.65 -25.11
N GLY A 43 6.93 -9.82 -24.56
CA GLY A 43 7.69 -8.76 -25.23
C GLY A 43 8.67 -9.23 -26.31
N ARG A 44 8.56 -10.47 -26.79
CA ARG A 44 9.17 -10.88 -28.06
C ARG A 44 8.37 -10.26 -29.22
N LEU A 45 8.46 -8.94 -29.35
CA LEU A 45 8.07 -8.17 -30.52
C LEU A 45 8.83 -8.74 -31.73
N GLY A 46 8.24 -9.72 -32.42
CA GLY A 46 8.92 -10.51 -33.44
C GLY A 46 8.44 -11.96 -33.58
N VAL A 47 7.45 -12.41 -32.78
CA VAL A 47 6.85 -13.75 -32.98
C VAL A 47 6.01 -13.83 -34.27
N HIS A 48 5.42 -12.72 -34.71
CA HIS A 48 4.51 -12.67 -35.88
C HIS A 48 4.92 -11.69 -36.98
N GLY A 49 6.13 -11.12 -36.94
CA GLY A 49 6.58 -10.14 -37.93
C GLY A 49 8.07 -9.79 -37.82
N PRO A 50 8.60 -8.95 -38.74
CA PRO A 50 9.98 -8.50 -38.68
C PRO A 50 10.27 -7.80 -37.35
N SER A 51 11.40 -8.14 -36.74
CA SER A 51 11.81 -7.56 -35.45
C SER A 51 11.90 -6.03 -35.56
N PRO A 52 11.32 -5.27 -34.62
CA PRO A 52 11.46 -3.82 -34.61
C PRO A 52 12.94 -3.38 -34.54
N PRO A 53 13.25 -2.15 -34.96
CA PRO A 53 14.59 -1.58 -34.80
C PRO A 53 15.08 -1.68 -33.35
N GLY A 54 16.35 -2.04 -33.15
CA GLY A 54 16.90 -2.31 -31.82
C GLY A 54 16.78 -1.16 -30.81
N TRP A 55 16.81 0.10 -31.27
CA TRP A 55 16.63 1.26 -30.40
C TRP A 55 15.21 1.33 -29.81
N LEU A 56 14.19 0.93 -30.57
CA LEU A 56 12.81 0.93 -30.11
C LEU A 56 12.58 -0.19 -29.09
N LEU A 57 13.22 -1.34 -29.31
CA LEU A 57 13.23 -2.43 -28.34
C LEU A 57 13.93 -2.01 -27.04
N GLY A 58 15.07 -1.31 -27.12
CA GLY A 58 15.77 -0.77 -25.95
C GLY A 58 14.92 0.22 -25.14
N LEU A 59 14.17 1.10 -25.81
CA LEU A 59 13.22 2.01 -25.16
C LEU A 59 12.07 1.26 -24.48
N TYR A 60 11.49 0.26 -25.15
CA TYR A 60 10.43 -0.59 -24.61
C TYR A 60 10.88 -1.29 -23.32
N TRP A 61 12.03 -1.96 -23.36
CA TRP A 61 12.59 -2.65 -22.20
C TRP A 61 12.90 -1.70 -21.05
N THR A 62 13.51 -0.54 -21.34
CA THR A 62 13.83 0.45 -20.31
C THR A 62 12.57 0.99 -19.64
N ASN A 63 11.53 1.30 -20.43
CA ASN A 63 10.27 1.82 -19.89
C ASN A 63 9.57 0.78 -19.01
N ILE A 64 9.50 -0.47 -19.46
CA ILE A 64 8.86 -1.55 -18.69
C ILE A 64 9.63 -1.85 -17.40
N CYS A 65 10.96 -1.96 -17.45
CA CYS A 65 11.77 -2.14 -16.24
C CYS A 65 11.59 -0.95 -15.27
N SER A 66 11.48 0.28 -15.78
CA SER A 66 11.21 1.45 -14.94
C SER A 66 9.82 1.40 -14.28
N ALA A 67 8.81 0.94 -15.02
CA ALA A 67 7.46 0.72 -14.49
C ALA A 67 7.45 -0.38 -13.41
N LEU A 68 8.22 -1.46 -13.60
CA LEU A 68 8.38 -2.51 -12.60
C LEU A 68 8.98 -1.97 -11.30
N MET A 69 10.05 -1.18 -11.38
CA MET A 69 10.68 -0.54 -10.21
C MET A 69 9.73 0.40 -9.47
N PHE A 70 8.92 1.14 -10.22
CA PHE A 70 7.87 1.98 -9.64
C PHE A 70 6.82 1.13 -8.90
N LEU A 71 6.35 0.03 -9.49
CA LEU A 71 5.39 -0.87 -8.86
C LEU A 71 5.95 -1.56 -7.60
N VAL A 72 7.23 -1.93 -7.58
CA VAL A 72 7.89 -2.45 -6.37
C VAL A 72 7.84 -1.40 -5.26
N THR A 73 8.20 -0.16 -5.57
CA THR A 73 8.20 0.94 -4.61
C THR A 73 6.79 1.26 -4.12
N PHE A 74 5.80 1.27 -5.01
CA PHE A 74 4.40 1.47 -4.68
C PHE A 74 3.89 0.40 -3.70
N THR A 75 4.15 -0.87 -4.00
CA THR A 75 3.74 -2.01 -3.16
C THR A 75 4.43 -1.96 -1.80
N TRP A 76 5.72 -1.62 -1.77
CA TRP A 76 6.47 -1.40 -0.54
C TRP A 76 5.86 -0.28 0.31
N MET A 77 5.55 0.87 -0.29
CA MET A 77 4.94 1.99 0.42
C MET A 77 3.56 1.62 1.00
N ALA A 78 2.75 0.84 0.28
CA ALA A 78 1.47 0.36 0.77
C ALA A 78 1.65 -0.53 2.02
N MET A 79 2.56 -1.51 1.97
CA MET A 79 2.89 -2.35 3.12
C MET A 79 3.45 -1.54 4.30
N HIS A 80 4.35 -0.59 4.02
CA HIS A 80 4.96 0.25 5.04
C HIS A 80 3.90 1.13 5.73
N ALA A 81 2.99 1.74 4.96
CA ALA A 81 1.91 2.55 5.49
C ALA A 81 0.97 1.73 6.40
N ALA A 82 0.63 0.50 6.01
CA ALA A 82 -0.16 -0.41 6.84
C ALA A 82 0.54 -0.72 8.17
N ALA A 83 1.85 -1.05 8.13
CA ALA A 83 2.64 -1.32 9.33
C ALA A 83 2.79 -0.09 10.24
N ARG A 84 2.88 1.11 9.66
CA ARG A 84 2.90 2.37 10.42
C ARG A 84 1.55 2.68 11.05
N ALA A 85 0.44 2.38 10.38
CA ALA A 85 -0.90 2.57 10.92
C ALA A 85 -1.17 1.67 12.14
N THR A 86 -0.76 0.40 12.09
CA THR A 86 -0.91 -0.53 13.22
C THR A 86 -0.05 -0.12 14.42
N ALA A 87 1.22 0.22 14.19
CA ALA A 87 2.10 0.72 15.25
C ALA A 87 1.61 2.05 15.84
N GLY A 88 1.13 2.97 14.98
CA GLY A 88 0.55 4.25 15.40
C GLY A 88 -0.70 4.09 16.25
N GLY A 89 -1.60 3.17 15.87
CA GLY A 89 -2.79 2.84 16.66
C GLY A 89 -2.47 2.32 18.06
N ALA A 90 -1.53 1.39 18.17
CA ALA A 90 -1.06 0.88 19.46
C ALA A 90 -0.45 2.01 20.33
N HIS A 91 0.34 2.90 19.72
CA HIS A 91 0.90 4.06 20.42
C HIS A 91 -0.19 5.02 20.94
N MET A 92 -1.18 5.34 20.11
CA MET A 92 -2.27 6.25 20.51
C MET A 92 -3.15 5.66 21.63
N LEU A 93 -3.44 4.36 21.57
CA LEU A 93 -4.23 3.67 22.59
C LEU A 93 -3.54 3.57 23.95
N THR A 94 -2.20 3.60 23.97
CA THR A 94 -1.39 3.45 25.19
C THR A 94 -0.90 4.78 25.77
N ARG A 95 -0.62 5.79 24.94
CA ARG A 95 -0.07 7.08 25.40
C ARG A 95 -0.99 8.29 25.23
N SER A 96 -1.89 8.28 24.24
CA SER A 96 -2.67 9.48 23.89
C SER A 96 -4.04 9.52 24.57
N VAL A 97 -4.76 8.39 24.63
CA VAL A 97 -6.01 8.31 25.40
C VAL A 97 -5.69 8.04 26.85
N ARG A 98 -5.63 9.10 27.66
CA ARG A 98 -5.49 9.00 29.12
C ARG A 98 -6.79 8.46 29.73
N LEU A 99 -6.65 7.67 30.80
CA LEU A 99 -7.79 7.16 31.56
C LEU A 99 -8.61 8.34 32.13
N PRO A 100 -9.96 8.25 32.15
CA PRO A 100 -10.78 9.29 32.75
C PRO A 100 -10.37 9.49 34.21
N ILE A 101 -10.03 10.74 34.56
CA ILE A 101 -9.72 11.13 35.94
C ILE A 101 -10.97 10.84 36.78
N PRO A 102 -10.86 10.13 37.92
CA PRO A 102 -12.00 9.87 38.78
C PRO A 102 -12.60 11.21 39.24
N THR A 103 -13.76 11.58 38.68
CA THR A 103 -14.55 12.68 39.22
C THR A 103 -15.27 12.20 40.47
N PRO A 104 -15.25 12.96 41.58
CA PRO A 104 -15.98 12.61 42.79
C PRO A 104 -17.44 12.33 42.43
N LYS A 105 -17.97 11.19 42.91
CA LYS A 105 -19.40 10.93 42.85
C LYS A 105 -20.07 11.96 43.76
N MET A 106 -20.91 12.82 43.20
CA MET A 106 -21.86 13.63 43.97
C MET A 106 -22.89 12.71 44.63
#